data_AF-B4LT41-F1
#
_entry.id   AF-B4LT41-F1
#
_cell.length_a   1.000
_cell.length_b   1.000
_cell.length_c   1.000
_cell.angle_alpha   90.00
_cell.angle_beta   90.00
_cell.angle_gamma   90.00
#
_symmetry.space_group_name_H-M   'P 1'
#
loop_
_entity.id
_entity.type
_entity.pdbx_description
1 polymer ?
#
loop_
_entity_poly.entity_id
_entity_poly.type
_entity_poly.pdbx_seq_one_letter_code
_entity_poly.pdbx_strand_id
1 'polypeptide(L)'
;MFLDAFGAPKDVTPDNLHEYTYDLHGVMLLTSADYEVYIPPRWHGTVYSTEELLDSYRKRFKPDSTLLTFHALEPYEPELICCERCVVEITVLPAGQTLHTGTEIVVFLVKIYEVNTLITKELGTELNFFPSNHHYHVRIMNEGIDILYVDDKIYSGQVISGVSYQHQCVQNLLKKLQPLGVKSLSGQQLPDQLTNMCRKVDAAPKK
;
A
#
# COMPACT_ATOMS: atom_id res chain seq x y z
N MET A 1 0.33 4.34 6.26
CA MET A 1 1.30 3.21 6.17
C MET A 1 2.68 3.82 5.96
N PHE A 2 3.73 3.27 6.55
CA PHE A 2 5.07 3.86 6.42
C PHE A 2 5.90 3.09 5.39
N LEU A 3 6.87 3.76 4.78
CA LEU A 3 7.98 3.08 4.11
C LEU A 3 9.17 3.03 5.08
N ASP A 4 9.82 1.89 5.17
CA ASP A 4 11.04 1.73 5.95
C ASP A 4 12.27 2.32 5.23
N ALA A 5 13.46 2.19 5.83
CA ALA A 5 14.70 2.69 5.27
C ALA A 5 15.02 2.14 3.86
N PHE A 6 14.47 0.97 3.51
CA PHE A 6 14.65 0.28 2.24
C PHE A 6 13.43 0.37 1.32
N GLY A 7 12.47 1.24 1.66
CA GLY A 7 11.28 1.46 0.84
C GLY A 7 10.22 0.36 0.96
N ALA A 8 10.39 -0.60 1.86
CA ALA A 8 9.39 -1.63 2.09
C ALA A 8 8.25 -1.08 2.94
N PRO A 9 6.98 -1.43 2.63
CA PRO A 9 5.85 -0.98 3.42
C PRO A 9 5.82 -1.65 4.79
N LYS A 10 5.51 -0.86 5.82
CA LYS A 10 5.33 -1.32 7.19
C LYS A 10 4.12 -0.63 7.84
N ASP A 11 3.21 -1.41 8.42
CA ASP A 11 2.15 -0.87 9.27
C ASP A 11 2.70 -0.67 10.68
N VAL A 12 2.84 0.59 11.11
CA VAL A 12 3.37 0.93 12.43
C VAL A 12 2.21 1.12 13.40
N THR A 13 2.28 0.43 14.54
CA THR A 13 1.32 0.46 15.63
C THR A 13 2.06 0.70 16.95
N PRO A 14 1.35 1.03 18.05
CA PRO A 14 1.97 1.10 19.38
C PRO A 14 2.70 -0.19 19.76
N ASP A 15 2.19 -1.35 19.33
CA ASP A 15 2.73 -2.66 19.73
C ASP A 15 4.04 -2.99 19.02
N ASN A 16 4.22 -2.56 17.77
CA ASN A 16 5.40 -2.87 16.95
C ASN A 16 6.36 -1.68 16.76
N LEU A 17 6.13 -0.56 17.45
CA LEU A 17 6.96 0.64 17.36
C LEU A 17 8.44 0.36 17.62
N HIS A 18 8.74 -0.56 18.54
CA HIS A 18 10.12 -0.95 18.89
C HIS A 18 10.91 -1.56 17.72
N GLU A 19 10.23 -2.06 16.70
CA GLU A 19 10.83 -2.59 15.47
C GLU A 19 10.94 -1.53 14.36
N TYR A 20 10.46 -0.32 14.61
CA TYR A 20 10.51 0.78 13.66
C TYR A 20 11.62 1.74 14.09
N THR A 21 12.83 1.51 13.58
CA THR A 21 14.02 2.33 13.86
C THR A 21 14.05 3.65 13.10
N TYR A 22 12.92 4.08 12.54
CA TYR A 22 12.87 5.32 11.76
C TYR A 22 12.68 6.50 12.68
N ASP A 23 13.81 6.89 13.25
CA ASP A 23 13.92 7.98 14.20
C ASP A 23 13.69 9.30 13.46
N LEU A 24 12.54 9.92 13.73
CA LEU A 24 12.24 11.34 13.50
C LEU A 24 11.98 11.80 12.07
N HIS A 25 12.41 11.13 11.00
CA HIS A 25 12.16 11.59 9.61
C HIS A 25 11.69 10.47 8.72
N GLY A 26 10.51 10.60 8.09
CA GLY A 26 10.11 9.56 7.16
C GLY A 26 9.04 9.80 6.12
N VAL A 27 8.69 8.70 5.45
CA VAL A 27 7.69 8.65 4.39
C VAL A 27 6.48 7.87 4.88
N MET A 28 5.32 8.53 4.83
CA MET A 28 4.04 7.89 5.07
C MET A 28 3.19 7.96 3.81
N LEU A 29 2.66 6.82 3.37
CA LEU A 29 1.65 6.70 2.33
C LEU A 29 0.27 6.66 3.01
N LEU A 30 -0.56 7.66 2.72
CA LEU A 30 -1.92 7.76 3.23
C LEU A 30 -2.90 7.17 2.20
N THR A 31 -3.58 6.08 2.56
CA THR A 31 -4.48 5.35 1.65
C THR A 31 -5.95 5.73 1.81
N SER A 32 -6.31 6.38 2.93
CA SER A 32 -7.68 6.71 3.32
C SER A 32 -7.66 7.80 4.39
N ALA A 33 -8.71 8.63 4.44
CA ALA A 33 -8.92 9.65 5.46
C ALA A 33 -10.03 9.27 6.46
N ASP A 34 -10.43 8.00 6.50
CA ASP A 34 -11.52 7.54 7.38
C ASP A 34 -11.13 7.42 8.85
N TYR A 35 -9.87 7.09 9.09
CA TYR A 35 -9.34 6.82 10.42
C TYR A 35 -8.07 7.64 10.62
N GLU A 36 -7.86 8.04 11.87
CA GLU A 36 -6.60 8.69 12.25
C GLU A 36 -5.50 7.64 12.18
N VAL A 37 -4.44 7.95 11.44
CA VAL A 37 -3.28 7.05 11.35
C VAL A 37 -2.45 7.22 12.61
N TYR A 38 -2.01 6.11 13.20
CA TYR A 38 -1.03 6.18 14.28
C TYR A 38 0.30 6.73 13.75
N ILE A 39 0.72 7.89 14.27
CA ILE A 39 2.00 8.51 13.97
C ILE A 39 2.88 8.37 15.21
N PRO A 40 4.08 7.76 15.12
CA PRO A 40 4.97 7.63 16.26
C PRO A 40 5.28 8.98 16.92
N PRO A 41 5.43 9.03 18.25
CA PRO A 41 5.80 10.26 18.93
C PRO A 41 7.11 10.83 18.37
N ARG A 42 7.14 12.13 18.07
CA ARG A 42 8.28 12.84 17.45
C ARG A 42 8.63 12.37 16.04
N TRP A 43 7.78 11.59 15.37
CA TRP A 43 7.93 11.39 13.95
C TRP A 43 7.67 12.71 13.22
N HIS A 44 8.64 13.12 12.43
CA HIS A 44 8.51 14.18 11.44
C HIS A 44 8.65 13.51 10.08
N GLY A 45 8.10 14.11 9.04
CA GLY A 45 8.20 13.48 7.73
C GLY A 45 7.16 13.98 6.76
N THR A 46 7.10 13.30 5.62
CA THR A 46 6.21 13.65 4.53
C THR A 46 5.13 12.60 4.38
N VAL A 47 3.89 13.08 4.36
CA VAL A 47 2.68 12.30 4.08
C VAL A 47 2.33 12.47 2.61
N TYR A 48 2.32 11.37 1.87
CA TYR A 48 2.03 11.32 0.45
C TYR A 48 0.64 10.71 0.20
N SER A 49 -0.15 11.38 -0.65
CA SER A 49 -1.44 10.91 -1.19
C SER A 49 -1.94 11.91 -2.25
N THR A 50 -3.15 11.71 -2.78
CA THR A 50 -3.87 12.73 -3.56
C THR A 50 -4.17 13.97 -2.73
N GLU A 51 -4.31 15.13 -3.39
CA GLU A 51 -4.65 16.40 -2.74
C GLU A 51 -5.94 16.29 -1.92
N GLU A 52 -6.99 15.69 -2.48
CA GLU A 52 -8.30 15.52 -1.83
C GLU A 52 -8.22 14.73 -0.51
N LEU A 53 -7.46 13.63 -0.50
CA LEU A 53 -7.26 12.82 0.71
C LEU A 53 -6.45 13.55 1.78
N LEU A 54 -5.38 14.25 1.39
CA LEU A 54 -4.56 15.02 2.34
C LEU A 54 -5.38 16.17 2.95
N ASP A 55 -6.19 16.84 2.13
CA ASP A 55 -7.12 17.88 2.57
C ASP A 55 -8.15 17.35 3.56
N SER A 56 -8.78 16.23 3.23
CA SER A 56 -9.79 15.58 4.08
C SER A 56 -9.20 15.15 5.42
N TYR A 57 -8.01 14.53 5.39
CA TYR A 57 -7.30 14.11 6.59
C TYR A 57 -6.95 15.29 7.49
N ARG A 58 -6.39 16.38 6.91
CA ARG A 58 -6.03 17.58 7.66
C ARG A 58 -7.24 18.26 8.30
N LYS A 59 -8.35 18.39 7.57
CA LYS A 59 -9.59 18.99 8.09
C LYS A 59 -10.17 18.17 9.24
N ARG A 60 -10.12 16.84 9.15
CA ARG A 60 -10.73 15.92 10.11
C ARG A 60 -9.92 15.75 11.39
N PHE A 61 -8.62 15.51 11.27
CA PHE A 61 -7.77 15.12 12.41
C PHE A 61 -6.85 16.23 12.91
N LYS A 62 -6.66 17.30 12.12
CA LYS A 62 -5.81 18.47 12.47
C LYS A 62 -4.44 18.05 13.04
N PRO A 63 -3.68 17.23 12.29
CA PRO A 63 -2.38 16.77 12.75
C PRO A 63 -1.40 17.96 12.90
N ASP A 64 -0.38 17.79 13.73
CA ASP A 64 0.60 18.84 14.01
C ASP A 64 1.40 19.20 12.75
N SER A 65 1.11 20.35 12.16
CA SER A 65 1.77 20.83 10.95
C SER A 65 3.21 21.29 11.18
N THR A 66 3.68 21.35 12.42
CA THR A 66 5.10 21.66 12.72
C THR A 66 5.99 20.43 12.53
N LEU A 67 5.41 19.23 12.64
CA LEU A 67 6.12 17.95 12.51
C LEU A 67 5.92 17.34 11.12
N LEU A 68 4.76 17.59 10.49
CA LEU A 68 4.35 16.90 9.27
C LEU A 68 4.35 17.81 8.04
N THR A 69 4.95 17.32 6.97
CA THR A 69 4.79 17.84 5.61
C THR A 69 3.77 17.00 4.86
N PHE A 70 2.96 17.62 4.01
CA PHE A 70 2.00 16.93 3.15
C PHE A 70 2.38 17.19 1.69
N HIS A 71 2.51 16.11 0.91
CA HIS A 71 2.88 16.19 -0.50
C HIS A 71 1.80 15.51 -1.34
N ALA A 72 1.11 16.31 -2.14
CA ALA A 72 0.10 15.83 -3.06
C ALA A 72 0.77 15.19 -4.28
N LEU A 73 0.35 13.97 -4.60
CA LEU A 73 0.73 13.24 -5.80
C LEU A 73 -0.39 13.35 -6.84
N GLU A 74 -0.01 13.48 -8.10
CA GLU A 74 -0.95 13.37 -9.21
C GLU A 74 -1.23 11.88 -9.50
N PRO A 75 -2.50 11.45 -9.62
CA PRO A 75 -2.84 10.08 -9.97
C PRO A 75 -2.15 9.59 -11.23
N TYR A 76 -1.61 8.37 -11.18
CA TYR A 76 -0.92 7.71 -12.28
C TYR A 76 0.39 8.37 -12.77
N GLU A 77 0.85 9.45 -12.13
CA GLU A 77 2.13 10.09 -12.41
C GLU A 77 3.18 9.61 -11.39
N PRO A 78 4.26 8.92 -11.83
CA PRO A 78 5.29 8.44 -10.92
C PRO A 78 6.19 9.55 -10.41
N GLU A 79 6.51 9.51 -9.12
CA GLU A 79 7.47 10.42 -8.48
C GLU A 79 8.57 9.66 -7.74
N LEU A 80 9.80 10.16 -7.85
CA LEU A 80 10.93 9.64 -7.10
C LEU A 80 11.00 10.29 -5.72
N ILE A 81 11.06 9.47 -4.67
CA ILE A 81 11.20 9.92 -3.29
C ILE A 81 12.38 9.20 -2.62
N CYS A 82 12.97 9.88 -1.63
CA CYS A 82 14.09 9.33 -0.88
C CYS A 82 13.61 8.69 0.42
N CYS A 83 13.84 7.39 0.55
CA CYS A 83 13.96 6.71 1.84
C CYS A 83 15.42 6.83 2.31
N GLU A 84 15.72 6.57 3.59
CA GLU A 84 17.07 6.73 4.14
C GLU A 84 18.16 5.99 3.35
N ARG A 85 17.88 4.77 2.87
CA ARG A 85 18.88 3.91 2.22
C ARG A 85 18.58 3.60 0.77
N CYS A 86 17.51 4.16 0.21
CA CYS A 86 17.16 3.95 -1.20
C CYS A 86 16.30 5.08 -1.75
N VAL A 87 16.30 5.20 -3.08
CA VAL A 87 15.31 5.98 -3.81
C VAL A 87 14.26 5.02 -4.32
N VAL A 88 13.00 5.37 -4.13
CA VAL A 88 11.86 4.60 -4.64
C VAL A 88 11.03 5.47 -5.55
N GLU A 89 10.45 4.87 -6.58
CA GLU A 89 9.41 5.51 -7.39
C GLU A 89 8.05 5.14 -6.79
N ILE A 90 7.22 6.13 -6.51
CA ILE A 90 5.87 5.93 -6.01
C ILE A 90 4.86 6.46 -7.02
N THR A 91 3.76 5.73 -7.19
CA THR A 91 2.61 6.14 -7.99
C THR A 91 1.35 5.91 -7.18
N VAL A 92 0.52 6.95 -7.04
CA VAL A 92 -0.79 6.84 -6.41
C VAL A 92 -1.82 6.39 -7.44
N LEU A 93 -2.65 5.41 -7.07
CA LEU A 93 -3.65 4.80 -7.93
C LEU A 93 -5.02 4.89 -7.25
N PRO A 94 -6.01 5.56 -7.87
CA PRO A 94 -7.39 5.55 -7.40
C PRO A 94 -7.94 4.13 -7.23
N ALA A 95 -8.64 3.89 -6.13
CA ALA A 95 -9.22 2.59 -5.76
C ALA A 95 -10.70 2.70 -5.35
N GLY A 96 -11.38 3.74 -5.85
CA GLY A 96 -12.79 4.00 -5.57
C GLY A 96 -13.00 4.56 -4.16
N GLN A 97 -14.01 4.05 -3.47
CA GLN A 97 -14.43 4.57 -2.17
C GLN A 97 -14.50 3.46 -1.12
N THR A 98 -14.44 3.84 0.15
CA THR A 98 -14.71 2.93 1.27
C THR A 98 -16.17 2.46 1.20
N LEU A 99 -16.44 1.21 1.62
CA LEU A 99 -17.79 0.63 1.56
C LEU A 99 -18.78 1.28 2.53
N HIS A 100 -18.28 1.92 3.60
CA HIS A 100 -19.11 2.35 4.72
C HIS A 100 -19.34 3.85 4.77
N THR A 101 -18.32 4.65 4.42
CA THR A 101 -18.39 6.11 4.53
C THR A 101 -18.44 6.79 3.16
N GLY A 102 -18.06 6.08 2.08
CA GLY A 102 -17.97 6.66 0.74
C GLY A 102 -16.76 7.58 0.57
N THR A 103 -15.82 7.60 1.52
CA THR A 103 -14.57 8.36 1.40
C THR A 103 -13.68 7.74 0.33
N GLU A 104 -12.92 8.57 -0.39
CA GLU A 104 -11.93 8.12 -1.37
C GLU A 104 -10.93 7.12 -0.76
N ILE A 105 -10.53 6.12 -1.53
CA ILE A 105 -9.41 5.23 -1.22
C ILE A 105 -8.43 5.25 -2.39
N VAL A 106 -7.16 5.24 -2.05
CA VAL A 106 -6.07 5.04 -3.01
C VAL A 106 -5.19 3.88 -2.59
N VAL A 107 -4.56 3.25 -3.59
CA VAL A 107 -3.49 2.27 -3.40
C VAL A 107 -2.21 2.81 -4.00
N PHE A 108 -1.07 2.26 -3.61
CA PHE A 108 0.23 2.73 -4.07
C PHE A 108 0.97 1.64 -4.82
N LEU A 109 1.52 1.99 -5.98
CA LEU A 109 2.60 1.22 -6.59
C LEU A 109 3.92 1.83 -6.12
N VAL A 110 4.79 0.99 -5.57
CA VAL A 110 6.16 1.35 -5.19
C VAL A 110 7.11 0.52 -6.03
N LYS A 111 7.94 1.17 -6.83
CA LYS A 111 8.98 0.52 -7.62
C LYS A 111 10.35 0.80 -7.00
N ILE A 112 11.05 -0.28 -6.69
CA ILE A 112 12.41 -0.26 -6.16
C ILE A 112 13.29 -1.10 -7.09
N TYR A 113 14.20 -0.45 -7.81
CA TYR A 113 14.90 -1.06 -8.94
C TYR A 113 13.89 -1.67 -9.94
N GLU A 114 13.97 -2.97 -10.21
CA GLU A 114 13.05 -3.70 -11.11
C GLU A 114 11.93 -4.43 -10.37
N VAL A 115 11.68 -4.11 -9.10
CA VAL A 115 10.64 -4.77 -8.29
C VAL A 115 9.42 -3.86 -8.15
N ASN A 116 8.31 -4.26 -8.76
CA ASN A 116 7.02 -3.58 -8.66
C ASN A 116 6.20 -4.12 -7.48
N THR A 117 6.00 -3.26 -6.48
CA THR A 117 5.24 -3.59 -5.26
C THR A 117 3.93 -2.84 -5.25
N LEU A 118 2.80 -3.57 -5.33
CA LEU A 118 1.48 -2.98 -5.13
C LEU A 118 1.09 -3.09 -3.66
N ILE A 119 0.68 -1.98 -3.05
CA ILE A 119 0.30 -1.96 -1.65
C ILE A 119 -1.19 -1.65 -1.49
N THR A 120 -1.92 -2.62 -0.95
CA THR A 120 -3.37 -2.55 -0.73
C THR A 120 -3.67 -2.63 0.76
N LYS A 121 -3.48 -1.52 1.48
CA LYS A 121 -3.84 -1.42 2.90
C LYS A 121 -5.35 -1.46 3.09
N GLU A 122 -6.07 -0.68 2.30
CA GLU A 122 -7.54 -0.71 2.26
C GLU A 122 -7.97 -0.97 0.82
N LEU A 123 -9.02 -1.79 0.65
CA LEU A 123 -9.63 -2.03 -0.65
C LEU A 123 -11.02 -1.39 -0.67
N GLY A 124 -11.19 -0.46 -1.59
CA GLY A 124 -12.45 0.20 -1.86
C GLY A 124 -13.34 -0.57 -2.83
N THR A 125 -14.29 0.16 -3.41
CA THR A 125 -15.25 -0.35 -4.39
C THR A 125 -14.64 -0.72 -5.74
N GLU A 126 -13.44 -0.22 -6.06
CA GLU A 126 -12.78 -0.49 -7.34
C GLU A 126 -11.52 -1.36 -7.17
N LEU A 127 -11.42 -2.42 -7.97
CA LEU A 127 -10.25 -3.32 -8.03
C LEU A 127 -9.53 -3.23 -9.39
N ASN A 128 -9.85 -2.20 -10.19
CA ASN A 128 -9.21 -1.95 -11.47
C ASN A 128 -8.33 -0.70 -11.43
N PHE A 129 -7.17 -0.84 -10.78
CA PHE A 129 -6.22 0.26 -10.60
C PHE A 129 -5.48 0.65 -11.90
N PHE A 130 -5.66 -0.07 -13.00
CA PHE A 130 -4.90 0.12 -14.24
C PHE A 130 -5.86 0.31 -15.42
N PRO A 131 -6.42 1.51 -15.60
CA PRO A 131 -7.42 1.78 -16.62
C PRO A 131 -6.84 1.62 -18.03
N SER A 132 -7.50 0.85 -18.89
CA SER A 132 -7.00 0.45 -20.22
C SER A 132 -6.80 1.62 -21.20
N ASN A 133 -7.46 2.75 -20.94
CA ASN A 133 -7.35 3.99 -21.71
C ASN A 133 -6.25 4.94 -21.18
N HIS A 134 -5.41 4.50 -20.24
CA HIS A 134 -4.33 5.30 -19.68
C HIS A 134 -2.96 4.78 -20.10
N HIS A 135 -2.01 5.68 -20.38
CA HIS A 135 -0.66 5.30 -20.84
C HIS A 135 0.07 4.40 -19.83
N TYR A 136 -0.21 4.59 -18.54
CA TYR A 136 0.31 3.78 -17.44
C TYR A 136 -0.08 2.29 -17.52
N HIS A 137 -1.20 1.97 -18.15
CA HIS A 137 -1.66 0.59 -18.31
C HIS A 137 -0.66 -0.26 -19.12
N VAL A 138 -0.13 0.27 -20.22
CA VAL A 138 0.83 -0.47 -21.05
C VAL A 138 2.10 -0.78 -20.26
N ARG A 139 2.57 0.19 -19.46
CA ARG A 139 3.75 0.03 -18.61
C ARG A 139 3.55 -1.13 -17.63
N ILE A 140 2.47 -1.11 -16.84
CA ILE A 140 2.27 -2.12 -15.81
C ILE A 140 1.93 -3.50 -16.36
N MET A 141 1.29 -3.58 -17.53
CA MET A 141 1.04 -4.87 -18.20
C MET A 141 2.32 -5.52 -18.71
N ASN A 142 3.33 -4.72 -19.07
CA ASN A 142 4.64 -5.23 -19.50
C ASN A 142 5.53 -5.61 -18.31
N GLU A 143 5.57 -4.76 -17.28
CA GLU A 143 6.44 -4.99 -16.12
C GLU A 143 5.82 -6.00 -15.13
N GLY A 144 4.51 -6.02 -15.01
CA GLY A 144 3.77 -6.82 -14.03
C GLY A 144 3.91 -6.30 -12.60
N ILE A 145 3.25 -7.00 -11.67
CA ILE A 145 3.40 -6.81 -10.22
C ILE A 145 4.23 -7.96 -9.69
N ASP A 146 5.26 -7.68 -8.91
CA ASP A 146 6.09 -8.70 -8.29
C ASP A 146 5.58 -9.03 -6.90
N ILE A 147 5.28 -8.03 -6.09
CA ILE A 147 4.85 -8.21 -4.71
C ILE A 147 3.53 -7.49 -4.49
N LEU A 148 2.54 -8.20 -3.94
CA LEU A 148 1.31 -7.61 -3.43
C LEU A 148 1.37 -7.57 -1.90
N TYR A 149 1.31 -6.38 -1.30
CA TYR A 149 1.12 -6.24 0.15
C TYR A 149 -0.36 -6.05 0.48
N VAL A 150 -0.86 -6.85 1.42
CA VAL A 150 -2.25 -6.81 1.88
C VAL A 150 -2.32 -6.49 3.38
N ASP A 151 -3.38 -5.80 3.81
CA ASP A 151 -3.67 -5.67 5.24
C ASP A 151 -4.16 -7.01 5.79
N ASP A 152 -3.30 -7.65 6.57
CA ASP A 152 -3.55 -8.95 7.16
C ASP A 152 -4.54 -8.91 8.33
N LYS A 153 -4.94 -7.71 8.81
CA LYS A 153 -5.97 -7.57 9.85
C LYS A 153 -7.31 -8.16 9.45
N ILE A 154 -7.59 -8.22 8.14
CA ILE A 154 -8.80 -8.88 7.62
C ILE A 154 -8.78 -10.39 7.88
N TYR A 155 -7.61 -10.98 8.13
CA TYR A 155 -7.44 -12.40 8.50
C TYR A 155 -7.26 -12.60 10.01
N SER A 156 -6.92 -11.56 10.77
CA SER A 156 -6.82 -11.62 12.23
C SER A 156 -8.20 -11.40 12.88
N GLY A 157 -8.86 -12.48 13.23
CA GLY A 157 -10.14 -12.45 13.93
C GLY A 157 -10.85 -13.80 13.81
N GLN A 158 -11.62 -14.18 14.83
CA GLN A 158 -12.54 -15.31 14.70
C GLN A 158 -13.64 -14.93 13.71
N VAL A 159 -13.39 -15.17 12.43
CA VAL A 159 -14.46 -15.20 11.43
C VAL A 159 -15.25 -16.47 11.74
N ILE A 160 -16.28 -16.32 12.58
CA ILE A 160 -17.16 -17.40 13.06
C ILE A 160 -17.92 -18.06 11.89
N SER A 161 -17.86 -17.51 10.67
CA SER A 161 -18.42 -18.16 9.48
C SER A 161 -17.93 -17.48 8.19
N GLY A 162 -17.15 -18.17 7.37
CA GLY A 162 -17.01 -17.90 5.93
C GLY A 162 -15.94 -16.90 5.47
N VAL A 163 -15.83 -16.78 4.14
CA VAL A 163 -14.92 -15.86 3.42
C VAL A 163 -15.56 -14.47 3.39
N SER A 164 -14.90 -13.47 3.97
CA SER A 164 -15.39 -12.08 3.96
C SER A 164 -15.33 -11.43 2.56
N TYR A 165 -16.07 -10.35 2.34
CA TYR A 165 -15.98 -9.57 1.09
C TYR A 165 -14.54 -9.13 0.79
N GLN A 166 -13.82 -8.65 1.80
CA GLN A 166 -12.42 -8.23 1.68
C GLN A 166 -11.50 -9.39 1.28
N HIS A 167 -11.74 -10.60 1.79
CA HIS A 167 -11.01 -11.80 1.33
C HIS A 167 -11.24 -12.10 -0.15
N GLN A 168 -12.49 -11.94 -0.63
CA GLN A 168 -12.81 -12.14 -2.05
C GLN A 168 -12.13 -11.09 -2.93
N CYS A 169 -12.09 -9.83 -2.48
CA CYS A 169 -11.39 -8.76 -3.19
C CYS A 169 -9.90 -9.07 -3.34
N VAL A 170 -9.22 -9.49 -2.27
CA VAL A 170 -7.80 -9.90 -2.32
C VAL A 170 -7.61 -11.09 -3.27
N GLN A 171 -8.45 -12.12 -3.18
CA GLN A 171 -8.38 -13.28 -4.08
C GLN A 171 -8.58 -12.89 -5.56
N ASN A 172 -9.50 -11.96 -5.85
CA ASN A 172 -9.73 -11.46 -7.20
C ASN A 172 -8.54 -10.66 -7.72
N LEU A 173 -7.91 -9.83 -6.88
CA LEU A 173 -6.68 -9.13 -7.21
C LEU A 173 -5.54 -10.10 -7.53
N LEU A 174 -5.34 -11.12 -6.70
CA LEU A 174 -4.32 -12.14 -6.93
C LEU A 174 -4.56 -12.89 -8.26
N LYS A 175 -5.81 -13.27 -8.56
CA LYS A 175 -6.14 -13.92 -9.85
C LYS A 175 -5.87 -13.03 -11.05
N LYS A 176 -6.13 -11.73 -10.92
CA LYS A 176 -6.00 -10.77 -12.02
C LYS A 176 -4.54 -10.35 -12.25
N LEU A 177 -3.80 -10.10 -11.18
CA LEU A 177 -2.43 -9.58 -11.24
C LEU A 177 -1.37 -10.67 -11.28
N GLN A 178 -1.66 -11.84 -10.71
CA GLN A 178 -0.75 -12.98 -10.60
C GLN A 178 0.67 -12.58 -10.16
N PRO A 179 0.83 -11.94 -8.99
CA PRO A 179 2.14 -11.45 -8.56
C PRO A 179 3.12 -12.61 -8.29
N LEU A 180 4.43 -12.32 -8.21
CA LEU A 180 5.44 -13.31 -7.79
C LEU A 180 5.28 -13.73 -6.33
N GLY A 181 4.76 -12.83 -5.49
CA GLY A 181 4.49 -13.11 -4.09
C GLY A 181 3.46 -12.17 -3.48
N VAL A 182 2.96 -12.59 -2.33
CA VAL A 182 2.05 -11.82 -1.49
C VAL A 182 2.62 -11.73 -0.08
N LYS A 183 2.53 -10.55 0.53
CA LYS A 183 3.08 -10.27 1.87
C LYS A 183 2.05 -9.52 2.73
N SER A 184 2.13 -9.70 4.03
CA SER A 184 1.35 -8.94 5.01
C SER A 184 2.01 -7.60 5.30
N LEU A 185 1.19 -6.59 5.61
CA LEU A 185 1.68 -5.28 6.04
C LEU A 185 2.22 -5.29 7.47
N SER A 186 1.74 -6.20 8.32
CA SER A 186 2.23 -6.37 9.69
C SER A 186 3.44 -7.30 9.80
N GLY A 187 3.79 -8.04 8.74
CA GLY A 187 4.81 -9.09 8.76
C GLY A 187 4.31 -10.47 9.23
N GLN A 188 3.04 -10.60 9.61
CA GLN A 188 2.44 -11.88 10.00
C GLN A 188 2.30 -12.87 8.83
N GLN A 189 2.24 -14.17 9.14
CA GLN A 189 2.03 -15.19 8.12
C GLN A 189 0.62 -15.08 7.52
N LEU A 190 0.55 -14.97 6.20
CA LEU A 190 -0.71 -15.02 5.45
C LEU A 190 -1.16 -16.47 5.21
N PRO A 191 -2.47 -16.71 4.97
CA PRO A 191 -2.95 -18.03 4.59
C PRO A 191 -2.25 -18.57 3.33
N ASP A 192 -1.77 -19.82 3.38
CA ASP A 192 -1.01 -20.46 2.29
C ASP A 192 -1.76 -20.46 0.94
N GLN A 193 -3.11 -20.43 0.99
CA GLN A 193 -3.95 -20.32 -0.19
C GLN A 193 -3.60 -19.08 -1.04
N LEU A 194 -3.27 -17.94 -0.43
CA LEU A 194 -2.94 -16.71 -1.16
C LEU A 194 -1.61 -16.88 -1.93
N THR A 195 -0.61 -17.47 -1.28
CA THR A 195 0.69 -17.77 -1.91
C THR A 195 0.53 -18.73 -3.09
N ASN A 196 -0.37 -19.71 -2.98
CA ASN A 196 -0.67 -20.65 -4.07
C ASN A 196 -1.35 -20.01 -5.28
N MET A 197 -1.87 -18.79 -5.15
CA MET A 197 -2.47 -18.01 -6.25
C MET A 197 -1.46 -17.11 -6.98
N CYS A 198 -0.25 -16.98 -6.45
CA CYS A 198 0.84 -16.22 -7.07
C CYS A 198 1.43 -17.00 -8.26
N ARG A 199 2.00 -16.29 -9.25
CA ARG A 199 2.68 -16.94 -10.38
C ARG A 199 3.95 -17.63 -9.89
N LYS A 200 4.17 -18.87 -10.34
CA LYS A 200 5.41 -19.59 -10.06
C LYS A 200 6.47 -19.12 -11.04
N VAL A 201 7.64 -18.75 -10.53
CA VAL A 201 8.82 -18.58 -11.39
C VAL A 201 9.28 -19.97 -11.76
N ASP A 202 9.19 -20.32 -13.04
CA ASP A 202 9.85 -21.52 -13.54
C ASP A 202 11.34 -21.36 -13.26
N ALA A 203 11.89 -22.28 -12.46
CA ALA A 203 13.32 -22.28 -12.18
C ALA A 203 14.04 -22.32 -13.54
N ALA A 204 14.87 -21.31 -13.80
CA ALA A 204 15.65 -21.25 -15.02
C ALA A 204 16.34 -22.62 -15.23
N PRO A 205 16.29 -23.21 -16.44
CA PRO A 205 16.94 -24.48 -16.68
C PRO A 205 18.40 -24.31 -16.29
N LYS A 206 18.84 -25.11 -15.31
CA LYS A 206 20.25 -25.18 -14.92
C LYS A 206 21.03 -25.52 -16.20
N LYS A 207 21.77 -24.54 -16.72
CA LYS A 207 22.75 -24.75 -17.79
C LYS A 207 23.96 -25.47 -17.23
#